data_AF-A0AAJ1M9R4-F1
#
_entry.id   AF-A0AAJ1M9R4-F1
#
_cell.length_a   1.000
_cell.length_b   1.000
_cell.length_c   1.000
_cell.angle_alpha   90.00
_cell.angle_beta   90.00
_cell.angle_gamma   90.00
#
_symmetry.space_group_name_H-M   'P 1'
#
loop_
_entity.id
_entity.type
_entity.pdbx_description
1 polymer ?
#
loop_
_entity_poly.entity_id
_entity_poly.type
_entity_poly.pdbx_seq_one_letter_code
_entity_poly.pdbx_strand_id
1 'polypeptide(L)'
;MFDILLAIVFGCLAWGSWHEYTTNPDKYKKYSEFAKKVVVVGSGILAVIFLCLGLFGGHSKKQPAAYYKLGTPISKVSKAKKHDDGMYYTVKGRSYVRYYATTNNSGKKVVSAVKFNYYETDDGSVSNKRVLKDYRKVTASDLKETSKDHYVSKKTGKHYWSSETQDETGKNSQGIIHLTYDDLN
;
A
#
# COMPACT_ATOMS: atom_id res chain seq x y z
N MET A 1 7.57 -3.98 -12.68
CA MET A 1 7.26 -5.39 -13.05
C MET A 1 8.44 -6.04 -13.77
N PHE A 2 9.18 -5.27 -14.58
CA PHE A 2 10.40 -5.72 -15.28
C PHE A 2 11.53 -6.18 -14.32
N ASP A 3 11.71 -5.51 -13.18
CA ASP A 3 12.86 -5.75 -12.29
C ASP A 3 12.83 -7.11 -11.56
N ILE A 4 11.64 -7.61 -11.22
CA ILE A 4 11.48 -8.89 -10.51
C ILE A 4 11.76 -10.06 -11.45
N LEU A 5 11.27 -9.98 -12.69
CA LEU A 5 11.50 -10.99 -13.71
C LEU A 5 12.99 -11.09 -14.06
N LEU A 6 13.66 -9.94 -14.16
CA LEU A 6 15.10 -9.87 -14.39
C LEU A 6 15.89 -10.51 -13.23
N ALA A 7 15.53 -10.22 -11.97
CA ALA A 7 16.17 -10.81 -10.80
C ALA A 7 16.00 -12.34 -10.73
N ILE A 8 14.82 -12.86 -11.10
CA ILE A 8 14.57 -14.30 -11.17
C ILE A 8 15.42 -14.96 -12.26
N VAL A 9 15.48 -14.36 -13.46
CA VAL A 9 16.30 -14.88 -14.57
C VAL A 9 17.78 -14.95 -14.18
N PHE A 10 18.35 -13.89 -13.61
CA PHE A 10 19.74 -13.91 -13.18
C PHE A 10 20.00 -14.85 -11.99
N GLY A 11 19.04 -14.99 -11.07
CA GLY A 11 19.11 -15.98 -9.98
C GLY A 11 19.16 -17.42 -10.50
N CYS A 12 18.32 -17.75 -11.48
CA CYS A 12 18.33 -19.08 -12.12
C CYS A 12 19.63 -19.35 -12.89
N LEU A 13 20.18 -18.35 -13.59
CA LEU A 13 21.45 -18.49 -14.31
C LEU A 13 22.65 -18.66 -13.37
N ALA A 14 22.68 -17.91 -12.26
CA ALA A 14 23.71 -18.05 -11.24
C ALA A 14 23.65 -19.41 -10.53
N TRP A 15 22.45 -19.87 -10.19
CA TRP A 15 22.23 -21.20 -9.60
C TRP A 15 22.61 -22.32 -10.57
N GLY A 16 22.17 -22.24 -11.84
CA GLY A 16 22.49 -23.23 -12.86
C GLY A 16 23.99 -23.36 -13.10
N SER A 17 24.69 -22.23 -13.19
CA SER A 17 26.15 -22.20 -13.38
C SER A 17 26.89 -22.78 -12.17
N TRP A 18 26.45 -22.45 -10.95
CA TRP A 18 26.99 -23.03 -9.72
C TRP A 18 26.76 -24.54 -9.65
N HIS A 19 25.53 -24.98 -9.87
CA HIS A 19 25.14 -26.38 -9.78
C HIS A 19 25.84 -27.25 -10.83
N GLU A 20 26.02 -26.74 -12.05
CA GLU A 20 26.77 -27.44 -13.10
C GLU A 20 28.26 -27.56 -12.75
N TYR A 21 28.85 -26.50 -12.16
CA TYR A 21 30.23 -26.51 -11.69
C TYR A 21 30.46 -27.52 -10.55
N THR A 22 29.52 -27.62 -9.59
CA THR A 22 29.64 -28.57 -8.47
C THR A 22 29.38 -30.01 -8.87
N THR A 23 28.48 -30.23 -9.83
CA THR A 23 28.02 -31.58 -10.21
C THR A 23 28.90 -32.22 -11.28
N ASN A 24 29.54 -31.43 -12.14
CA ASN A 24 30.43 -31.92 -13.21
C ASN A 24 31.82 -31.28 -13.17
N PRO A 25 32.60 -31.48 -12.09
CA PRO A 25 33.88 -30.80 -11.89
C PRO A 25 34.94 -31.13 -12.95
N ASP A 26 34.87 -32.33 -13.56
CA ASP A 26 35.81 -32.78 -14.58
C ASP A 26 35.73 -31.97 -15.89
N LYS A 27 34.54 -31.45 -16.22
CA LYS A 27 34.33 -30.55 -17.37
C LYS A 27 35.13 -29.24 -17.22
N TYR A 28 35.37 -28.83 -15.97
CA TYR A 28 36.04 -27.58 -15.63
C TYR A 28 37.51 -27.75 -15.18
N LYS A 29 38.05 -28.97 -15.16
CA LYS A 29 39.46 -29.25 -14.82
C LYS A 29 40.48 -28.57 -15.74
N LYS A 30 40.11 -28.28 -17.00
CA LYS A 30 40.97 -27.62 -18.00
C LYS A 30 41.17 -26.12 -17.75
N TYR A 31 40.36 -25.51 -16.90
CA TYR A 31 40.49 -24.10 -16.56
C TYR A 31 41.42 -23.92 -15.36
N SER A 32 42.20 -22.84 -15.37
CA SER A 32 43.12 -22.53 -14.27
C SER A 32 42.37 -22.36 -12.96
N GLU A 33 43.04 -22.66 -11.84
CA GLU A 33 42.48 -22.47 -10.49
C GLU A 33 42.02 -21.02 -10.24
N PHE A 34 42.61 -20.05 -10.95
CA PHE A 34 42.18 -18.66 -10.96
C PHE A 34 40.80 -18.47 -11.60
N ALA A 35 40.55 -19.07 -12.77
CA ALA A 35 39.27 -19.00 -13.46
C ALA A 35 38.13 -19.67 -12.66
N LYS A 36 38.42 -20.79 -11.99
CA LYS A 36 37.46 -21.47 -11.10
C LYS A 36 37.02 -20.58 -9.93
N LYS A 37 37.96 -19.88 -9.30
CA LYS A 37 37.67 -18.94 -8.21
C LYS A 37 36.88 -17.71 -8.70
N VAL A 38 37.16 -17.22 -9.90
CA VAL A 38 36.43 -16.08 -10.49
C VAL A 38 34.96 -16.41 -10.77
N VAL A 39 34.65 -17.63 -11.22
CA VAL A 39 33.25 -18.06 -11.46
C VAL A 39 32.47 -18.11 -10.15
N VAL A 40 33.06 -18.74 -9.11
CA VAL A 40 32.46 -18.88 -7.77
C VAL A 40 32.26 -17.51 -7.08
N VAL A 41 33.28 -16.66 -7.12
CA VAL A 41 33.23 -15.33 -6.50
C VAL A 41 32.33 -14.39 -7.29
N GLY A 42 32.35 -14.47 -8.62
CA GLY A 42 31.50 -13.66 -9.51
C GLY A 42 30.01 -13.97 -9.34
N SER A 43 29.63 -15.25 -9.23
CA SER A 43 28.23 -15.64 -8.97
C SER A 43 27.76 -15.22 -7.58
N GLY A 44 28.63 -15.30 -6.57
CA GLY A 44 28.32 -14.85 -5.21
C GLY A 44 28.10 -13.34 -5.11
N ILE A 45 28.97 -12.54 -5.75
CA ILE A 45 28.85 -11.08 -5.77
C ILE A 45 27.59 -10.64 -6.51
N LEU A 46 27.26 -11.26 -7.66
CA LEU A 46 26.03 -10.95 -8.39
C LEU A 46 24.79 -11.23 -7.54
N ALA A 47 24.74 -12.37 -6.86
CA ALA A 47 23.62 -12.73 -6.00
C ALA A 47 23.42 -11.69 -4.88
N VAL A 48 24.49 -11.22 -4.24
CA VAL A 48 24.42 -10.19 -3.20
C VAL A 48 23.92 -8.85 -3.77
N ILE A 49 24.41 -8.43 -4.94
CA ILE A 49 23.96 -7.19 -5.59
C ILE A 49 22.46 -7.25 -5.89
N PHE A 50 21.96 -8.37 -6.44
CA PHE A 50 20.52 -8.52 -6.71
C PHE A 50 19.67 -8.63 -5.45
N LEU A 51 20.18 -9.24 -4.38
CA LEU A 51 19.49 -9.32 -3.09
C LEU A 51 19.41 -7.93 -2.43
N CYS A 52 20.48 -7.14 -2.51
CA CYS A 52 20.50 -5.74 -2.10
C CYS A 52 19.55 -4.89 -2.95
N LEU A 53 19.57 -5.01 -4.28
CA LEU A 53 18.67 -4.27 -5.16
C LEU A 53 17.19 -4.66 -4.96
N GLY A 54 16.90 -5.93 -4.66
CA GLY A 54 15.58 -6.41 -4.29
C GLY A 54 15.09 -5.84 -2.94
N LEU A 55 15.98 -5.67 -1.97
CA LEU A 55 15.70 -5.01 -0.68
C LEU A 55 15.49 -3.49 -0.82
N PHE A 56 16.20 -2.82 -1.73
CA PHE A 56 16.02 -1.38 -1.97
C PHE A 56 14.85 -1.05 -2.91
N GLY A 57 14.48 -1.95 -3.83
CA GLY A 57 13.29 -1.81 -4.69
C GLY A 57 11.95 -1.92 -3.95
N GLY A 58 11.98 -2.34 -2.67
CA GLY A 58 10.81 -2.46 -1.80
C GLY A 58 10.43 -1.18 -1.04
N HIS A 59 11.20 -0.10 -1.14
CA HIS A 59 10.78 1.21 -0.63
C HIS A 59 9.80 1.87 -1.60
N SER A 60 8.64 1.23 -1.78
CA SER A 60 7.45 1.94 -2.23
C SER A 60 7.33 3.17 -1.32
N LYS A 61 7.42 4.37 -1.92
CA LYS A 61 7.15 5.68 -1.30
C LYS A 61 6.25 5.48 -0.09
N LYS A 62 6.75 5.76 1.13
CA LYS A 62 6.00 5.70 2.40
C LYS A 62 4.55 6.01 2.09
N GLN A 63 3.71 4.97 2.13
CA GLN A 63 2.34 5.13 1.71
C GLN A 63 1.74 6.28 2.54
N PRO A 64 0.97 7.18 1.92
CA PRO A 64 0.30 8.25 2.65
C PRO A 64 -0.58 7.73 3.82
N ALA A 65 -0.86 6.43 3.86
CA ALA A 65 -1.73 5.74 4.81
C ALA A 65 -1.54 6.07 6.30
N ALA A 66 -0.37 6.55 6.77
CA ALA A 66 -0.21 6.90 8.18
C ALA A 66 -0.78 8.29 8.54
N TYR A 67 -0.71 9.27 7.65
CA TYR A 67 -1.09 10.66 7.94
C TYR A 67 -2.59 10.91 7.84
N TYR A 68 -3.33 9.98 7.24
CA TYR A 68 -4.72 10.21 6.87
C TYR A 68 -5.67 9.12 7.38
N LYS A 69 -5.29 8.41 8.44
CA LYS A 69 -6.21 7.49 9.11
C LYS A 69 -7.27 8.25 9.87
N LEU A 70 -8.45 7.65 9.98
CA LEU A 70 -9.49 8.13 10.89
C LEU A 70 -8.93 8.25 12.32
N GLY A 71 -9.28 9.34 13.00
CA GLY A 71 -8.78 9.70 14.33
C GLY A 71 -7.40 10.38 14.34
N THR A 72 -6.73 10.56 13.20
CA THR A 72 -5.44 11.27 13.16
C THR A 72 -5.62 12.75 13.49
N PRO A 73 -4.77 13.37 14.35
CA PRO A 73 -4.81 14.80 14.59
C PRO A 73 -4.60 15.61 13.31
N ILE A 74 -5.43 16.62 13.10
CA ILE A 74 -5.39 17.46 11.90
C ILE A 74 -4.06 18.20 11.74
N SER A 75 -3.38 18.52 12.84
CA SER A 75 -2.05 19.13 12.82
C SER A 75 -0.98 18.28 12.11
N LYS A 76 -1.19 16.97 11.96
CA LYS A 76 -0.31 16.05 11.23
C LYS A 76 -0.65 15.94 9.74
N VAL A 77 -1.76 16.54 9.30
CA VAL A 77 -2.25 16.49 7.92
C VAL A 77 -1.81 17.76 7.19
N SER A 78 -0.98 17.64 6.16
CA SER A 78 -0.45 18.80 5.44
C SER A 78 -1.49 19.39 4.47
N LYS A 79 -1.82 20.69 4.62
CA LYS A 79 -2.57 21.58 3.68
C LYS A 79 -4.10 21.44 3.63
N ALA A 80 -4.77 22.22 4.47
CA ALA A 80 -6.22 22.36 4.49
C ALA A 80 -6.71 23.28 3.38
N LYS A 81 -7.81 22.92 2.73
CA LYS A 81 -8.63 23.79 1.87
C LYS A 81 -10.04 23.89 2.49
N LYS A 82 -10.68 25.06 2.34
CA LYS A 82 -12.05 25.31 2.80
C LYS A 82 -13.07 24.82 1.76
N HIS A 83 -14.10 24.09 2.18
CA HIS A 83 -15.32 23.76 1.42
C HIS A 83 -16.55 24.21 2.21
N ASP A 84 -17.70 24.22 1.55
CA ASP A 84 -18.97 24.67 2.11
C ASP A 84 -19.48 23.78 3.25
N ASP A 85 -19.07 22.50 3.29
CA ASP A 85 -19.41 21.51 4.32
C ASP A 85 -18.28 21.25 5.33
N GLY A 86 -17.19 22.02 5.27
CA GLY A 86 -16.10 21.96 6.25
C GLY A 86 -14.69 22.08 5.68
N MET A 87 -13.71 21.79 6.53
CA MET A 87 -12.29 21.78 6.15
C MET A 87 -11.91 20.43 5.55
N TYR A 88 -11.36 20.44 4.34
CA TYR A 88 -10.88 19.24 3.68
C TYR A 88 -9.41 19.33 3.30
N TYR A 89 -8.77 18.18 3.14
CA TYR A 89 -7.38 18.08 2.72
C TYR A 89 -7.33 17.22 1.47
N THR A 90 -6.73 17.73 0.40
CA THR A 90 -6.46 16.95 -0.81
C THR A 90 -5.04 16.44 -0.74
N VAL A 91 -4.84 15.14 -0.99
CA VAL A 91 -3.49 14.57 -1.10
C VAL A 91 -2.87 15.06 -2.41
N LYS A 92 -1.65 15.63 -2.35
CA LYS A 92 -0.96 16.16 -3.55
C LYS A 92 -0.85 15.07 -4.63
N GLY A 93 -1.40 15.34 -5.81
CA GLY A 93 -1.44 14.40 -6.95
C GLY A 93 -2.56 13.35 -6.87
N ARG A 94 -3.52 13.51 -5.95
CA ARG A 94 -4.59 12.56 -5.66
C ARG A 94 -5.87 13.33 -5.27
N SER A 95 -6.51 13.97 -6.25
CA SER A 95 -7.81 14.66 -6.07
C SER A 95 -8.92 13.74 -5.55
N TYR A 96 -8.70 12.43 -5.67
CA TYR A 96 -9.63 11.36 -5.32
C TYR A 96 -9.81 11.11 -3.81
N VAL A 97 -9.03 11.72 -2.89
CA VAL A 97 -9.29 11.55 -1.45
C VAL A 97 -9.50 12.90 -0.77
N ARG A 98 -10.66 13.03 -0.12
CA ARG A 98 -11.02 14.16 0.73
C ARG A 98 -11.17 13.67 2.17
N TYR A 99 -10.81 14.52 3.13
CA TYR A 99 -10.93 14.22 4.56
C TYR A 99 -11.82 15.25 5.22
N TYR A 100 -12.54 14.84 6.25
CA TYR A 100 -13.38 15.73 7.05
C TYR A 100 -12.83 15.77 8.47
N ALA A 101 -12.80 16.96 9.06
CA ALA A 101 -12.33 17.16 10.41
C ALA A 101 -13.51 17.28 11.38
N THR A 102 -13.34 16.78 12.60
CA THR A 102 -14.20 17.08 13.75
C THR A 102 -13.35 17.36 14.98
N THR A 103 -13.98 17.83 16.06
CA THR A 103 -13.35 17.92 17.38
C THR A 103 -13.77 16.71 18.19
N ASN A 104 -12.81 15.98 18.76
CA ASN A 104 -13.11 14.88 19.68
C ASN A 104 -13.41 15.40 21.10
N ASN A 105 -13.82 14.52 22.02
CA ASN A 105 -14.14 14.91 23.40
C ASN A 105 -12.95 15.49 24.18
N SER A 106 -11.71 15.20 23.78
CA SER A 106 -10.52 15.84 24.33
C SER A 106 -10.25 17.25 23.79
N GLY A 107 -11.17 17.82 23.00
CA GLY A 107 -11.01 19.15 22.37
C GLY A 107 -10.03 19.17 21.20
N LYS A 108 -9.57 18.01 20.70
CA LYS A 108 -8.58 17.92 19.62
C LYS A 108 -9.27 17.76 18.28
N LYS A 109 -8.83 18.57 17.30
CA LYS A 109 -9.26 18.43 15.90
C LYS A 109 -8.64 17.17 15.29
N VAL A 110 -9.47 16.23 14.84
CA VAL A 110 -9.07 14.94 14.26
C VAL A 110 -9.81 14.68 12.95
N VAL A 111 -9.30 13.76 12.13
CA VAL A 111 -9.98 13.27 10.91
C VAL A 111 -11.16 12.37 11.32
N SER A 112 -12.39 12.77 10.99
CA SER A 112 -13.62 12.03 11.28
C SER A 112 -14.15 11.21 10.12
N ALA A 113 -13.88 11.64 8.88
CA ALA A 113 -14.30 10.91 7.70
C ALA A 113 -13.31 11.03 6.54
N VAL A 114 -13.36 10.07 5.64
CA VAL A 114 -12.58 10.02 4.40
C VAL A 114 -13.49 9.71 3.23
N LYS A 115 -13.52 10.57 2.22
CA LYS A 115 -14.23 10.38 0.95
C LYS A 115 -13.25 10.02 -0.16
N PHE A 116 -13.54 8.92 -0.84
CA PHE A 116 -12.90 8.49 -2.07
C PHE A 116 -13.81 8.88 -3.26
N ASN A 117 -13.31 9.75 -4.15
CA ASN A 117 -13.99 10.12 -5.39
C ASN A 117 -13.32 9.40 -6.56
N TYR A 118 -14.01 8.42 -7.14
CA TYR A 118 -13.47 7.61 -8.23
C TYR A 118 -13.75 8.24 -9.62
N TYR A 119 -14.75 9.12 -9.74
CA TYR A 119 -15.05 9.83 -10.99
C TYR A 119 -13.96 10.81 -11.45
N GLU A 120 -13.19 11.38 -10.52
CA GLU A 120 -12.10 12.32 -10.86
C GLU A 120 -10.80 11.60 -11.30
N THR A 121 -10.88 10.30 -11.64
CA THR A 121 -9.75 9.49 -12.10
C THR A 121 -10.01 8.93 -13.50
N ASP A 122 -8.93 8.65 -14.24
CA ASP A 122 -8.98 8.04 -15.59
C ASP A 122 -9.69 6.66 -15.63
N ASP A 123 -9.96 6.05 -14.47
CA ASP A 123 -10.50 4.68 -14.33
C ASP A 123 -12.04 4.62 -14.16
N GLY A 124 -12.72 5.76 -13.99
CA GLY A 124 -14.16 5.77 -13.69
C GLY A 124 -14.52 5.01 -12.40
N SER A 125 -15.71 4.42 -12.34
CA SER A 125 -16.20 3.66 -11.18
C SER A 125 -15.41 2.36 -10.91
N VAL A 126 -15.40 1.92 -9.65
CA VAL A 126 -14.58 0.80 -9.16
C VAL A 126 -15.41 -0.35 -8.58
N SER A 127 -14.79 -1.53 -8.47
CA SER A 127 -15.43 -2.70 -7.84
C SER A 127 -15.44 -2.63 -6.31
N ASN A 128 -16.38 -3.34 -5.67
CA ASN A 128 -16.50 -3.43 -4.20
C ASN A 128 -15.20 -3.94 -3.55
N LYS A 129 -14.49 -4.87 -4.21
CA LYS A 129 -13.18 -5.37 -3.74
C LYS A 129 -12.14 -4.25 -3.65
N ARG A 130 -12.18 -3.29 -4.58
CA ARG A 130 -11.28 -2.13 -4.56
C ARG A 130 -11.68 -1.16 -3.44
N VAL A 131 -12.97 -0.89 -3.28
CA VAL A 131 -13.49 -0.02 -2.23
C VAL A 131 -13.09 -0.54 -0.84
N LEU A 132 -13.31 -1.82 -0.56
CA LEU A 132 -12.90 -2.44 0.70
C LEU A 132 -11.39 -2.35 0.95
N LYS A 133 -10.57 -2.49 -0.10
CA LYS A 133 -9.11 -2.31 0.00
C LYS A 133 -8.76 -0.87 0.38
N ASP A 134 -9.46 0.13 -0.16
CA ASP A 134 -9.23 1.53 0.15
C ASP A 134 -9.75 1.91 1.55
N TYR A 135 -10.87 1.33 2.02
CA TYR A 135 -11.34 1.45 3.41
C TYR A 135 -10.28 0.95 4.41
N ARG A 136 -9.73 -0.24 4.20
CA ARG A 136 -8.68 -0.81 5.07
C ARG A 136 -7.41 0.06 5.15
N LYS A 137 -7.15 0.92 4.16
CA LYS A 137 -5.98 1.83 4.19
C LYS A 137 -6.15 2.98 5.16
N VAL A 138 -7.38 3.48 5.33
CA VAL A 138 -7.68 4.66 6.15
C VAL A 138 -8.28 4.30 7.51
N THR A 139 -8.48 3.01 7.74
CA THR A 139 -8.94 2.40 8.98
C THR A 139 -7.88 1.42 9.52
N ALA A 140 -8.32 0.25 9.98
CA ALA A 140 -7.50 -0.85 10.45
C ALA A 140 -7.44 -1.99 9.41
N SER A 141 -6.38 -2.79 9.42
CA SER A 141 -6.23 -3.92 8.49
C SER A 141 -7.15 -5.10 8.82
N ASP A 142 -7.67 -5.13 10.04
CA ASP A 142 -8.42 -6.21 10.68
C ASP A 142 -9.92 -5.92 10.80
N LEU A 143 -10.44 -5.03 9.94
CA LEU A 143 -11.86 -4.74 9.88
C LEU A 143 -12.70 -6.00 9.63
N LYS A 144 -13.73 -6.15 10.47
CA LYS A 144 -14.83 -7.10 10.30
C LYS A 144 -16.10 -6.32 10.01
N GLU A 145 -16.82 -6.69 8.96
CA GLU A 145 -18.17 -6.19 8.70
C GLU A 145 -19.12 -6.69 9.80
N THR A 146 -19.92 -5.79 10.35
CA THR A 146 -20.94 -6.09 11.37
C THR A 146 -22.34 -5.99 10.80
N SER A 147 -22.57 -5.06 9.86
CA SER A 147 -23.78 -4.95 9.05
C SER A 147 -23.43 -4.34 7.69
N LYS A 148 -24.41 -4.27 6.78
CA LYS A 148 -24.27 -3.87 5.36
C LYS A 148 -23.30 -2.70 5.09
N ASP A 149 -23.23 -1.75 6.02
CA ASP A 149 -22.40 -0.56 5.91
C ASP A 149 -21.56 -0.27 7.16
N HIS A 150 -21.50 -1.19 8.12
CA HIS A 150 -20.81 -1.01 9.40
C HIS A 150 -19.66 -2.00 9.57
N TYR A 151 -18.59 -1.51 10.17
CA TYR A 151 -17.36 -2.28 10.39
C TYR A 151 -16.83 -2.05 11.78
N VAL A 152 -16.19 -3.07 12.35
CA VAL A 152 -15.45 -2.98 13.61
C VAL A 152 -14.03 -3.50 13.42
N SER A 153 -13.06 -2.76 13.96
CA SER A 153 -11.67 -3.20 14.09
C SER A 153 -11.57 -4.15 15.28
N LYS A 154 -11.20 -5.42 15.03
CA LYS A 154 -11.06 -6.42 16.10
C LYS A 154 -9.95 -6.07 17.10
N LYS A 155 -8.91 -5.38 16.64
CA LYS A 155 -7.71 -5.03 17.41
C LYS A 155 -7.91 -3.77 18.21
N THR A 156 -8.61 -2.77 17.67
CA THR A 156 -8.77 -1.48 18.33
C THR A 156 -10.16 -1.26 18.92
N GLY A 157 -11.12 -2.16 18.66
CA GLY A 157 -12.51 -2.01 19.11
C GLY A 157 -13.28 -0.89 18.40
N LYS A 158 -12.64 -0.21 17.44
CA LYS A 158 -13.22 0.98 16.79
C LYS A 158 -14.25 0.61 15.74
N HIS A 159 -15.33 1.36 15.69
CA HIS A 159 -16.43 1.22 14.77
C HIS A 159 -16.37 2.28 13.68
N TYR A 160 -16.81 1.86 12.51
CA TYR A 160 -16.81 2.65 11.30
C TYR A 160 -18.11 2.40 10.56
N TRP A 161 -18.60 3.41 9.85
CA TRP A 161 -19.69 3.24 8.90
C TRP A 161 -19.30 3.84 7.56
N SER A 162 -19.81 3.26 6.47
CA SER A 162 -19.53 3.74 5.12
C SER A 162 -20.80 4.09 4.35
N SER A 163 -20.68 4.93 3.34
CA SER A 163 -21.71 5.15 2.34
C SER A 163 -21.09 5.15 0.95
N GLU A 164 -21.78 4.55 -0.02
CA GLU A 164 -21.31 4.38 -1.39
C GLU A 164 -22.35 4.94 -2.36
N THR A 165 -21.88 5.56 -3.44
CA THR A 165 -22.73 5.96 -4.56
C THR A 165 -22.33 5.13 -5.76
N GLN A 166 -23.32 4.60 -6.47
CA GLN A 166 -23.11 3.83 -7.70
C GLN A 166 -23.38 4.70 -8.93
N ASP A 167 -22.68 4.39 -10.02
CA ASP A 167 -23.00 4.93 -11.34
C ASP A 167 -24.16 4.15 -12.00
N GLU A 168 -24.55 4.57 -13.19
CA GLU A 168 -25.61 3.92 -13.99
C GLU A 168 -25.30 2.45 -14.35
N THR A 169 -24.04 2.03 -14.23
CA THR A 169 -23.59 0.65 -14.47
C THR A 169 -23.60 -0.21 -13.20
N GLY A 170 -24.01 0.34 -12.05
CA GLY A 170 -24.04 -0.33 -10.76
C GLY A 170 -22.68 -0.45 -10.07
N LYS A 171 -21.65 0.26 -10.56
CA LYS A 171 -20.31 0.27 -9.96
C LYS A 171 -20.13 1.46 -9.02
N ASN A 172 -19.31 1.30 -7.99
CA ASN A 172 -19.09 2.34 -6.99
C ASN A 172 -18.26 3.50 -7.57
N SER A 173 -18.86 4.68 -7.60
CA SER A 173 -18.28 5.89 -8.16
C SER A 173 -17.83 6.89 -7.09
N GLN A 174 -18.38 6.77 -5.87
CA GLN A 174 -17.92 7.45 -4.66
C GLN A 174 -18.06 6.53 -3.46
N GLY A 175 -17.18 6.67 -2.47
CA GLY A 175 -17.29 5.98 -1.19
C GLY A 175 -16.79 6.86 -0.06
N ILE A 176 -17.54 6.96 1.04
CA ILE A 176 -17.17 7.73 2.24
C ILE A 176 -17.13 6.77 3.41
N ILE A 177 -16.10 6.87 4.25
CA ILE A 177 -15.98 6.12 5.49
C ILE A 177 -15.80 7.07 6.68
N HIS A 178 -16.57 6.82 7.73
CA HIS A 178 -16.68 7.64 8.92
C HIS A 178 -16.25 6.85 10.16
N LEU A 179 -15.66 7.55 11.13
CA LEU A 179 -15.59 7.07 12.50
C LEU A 179 -16.98 7.26 13.14
N THR A 180 -17.46 6.28 13.89
CA THR A 180 -18.73 6.43 14.64
C THR A 180 -18.60 7.50 15.72
N TYR A 181 -19.74 8.03 16.17
CA TYR A 181 -19.79 9.00 17.25
C TYR A 181 -19.17 8.45 18.54
N ASP A 182 -19.44 7.18 18.86
CA ASP A 182 -18.90 6.53 20.06
C ASP A 182 -17.38 6.40 20.06
N ASP A 183 -16.76 6.30 18.89
CA ASP A 183 -15.30 6.24 18.75
C ASP A 183 -14.62 7.61 18.62
N LEU A 184 -15.44 8.66 18.49
CA LEU A 184 -15.02 10.04 18.72
C LEU A 184 -15.10 10.44 20.21
N ASN A 185 -15.78 9.62 21.03
CA ASN A 185 -16.02 9.89 22.45
C ASN A 185 -14.85 9.56 23.38
#